data_AF-A0A1I2Z878-F1
#
_entry.id   AF-A0A1I2Z878-F1
#
_cell.length_a   1.000
_cell.length_b   1.000
_cell.length_c   1.000
_cell.angle_alpha   90.00
_cell.angle_beta   90.00
_cell.angle_gamma   90.00
#
_symmetry.space_group_name_H-M   'P 1'
#
loop_
_entity.id
_entity.type
_entity.pdbx_description
1 polymer ?
#
loop_
_entity_poly.entity_id
_entity_poly.type
_entity_poly.pdbx_seq_one_letter_code
_entity_poly.pdbx_strand_id
1 'polypeptide(L)'
;MAGPEAANNASAAGTLVPLLTLGLPTSATAAIMLAGFQQFGLQPGPLLFATNPTLVWGLIASLLIANAMLLVLNLPLIGLWVKLLTIPKPWLYAGILLFATLGTIGANPSSVELGMLLGFGVLGYVMRLYGYPIAPIVVGLILGPMAEQQLRRALSISQGDWSYLLHSPIAATLLGLAALALIVPLILRARGKGEVLAQLAGDED
;
A
#
# COMPACT_ATOMS: atom_id res chain seq x y z
N MET A 1 14.04 -2.62 14.56
CA MET A 1 13.35 -2.58 13.25
C MET A 1 12.26 -3.66 13.20
N ALA A 2 11.06 -3.37 13.71
CA ALA A 2 9.86 -4.19 13.53
C ALA A 2 8.63 -3.34 13.17
N GLY A 3 8.76 -2.00 13.23
CA GLY A 3 7.69 -1.04 13.01
C GLY A 3 7.11 -1.05 11.58
N PRO A 4 7.93 -1.03 10.51
CA PRO A 4 7.40 -0.95 9.14
C PRO A 4 6.59 -2.18 8.74
N GLU A 5 7.11 -3.38 9.04
CA GLU A 5 6.41 -4.66 8.79
C GLU A 5 5.17 -4.82 9.67
N ALA A 6 5.24 -4.42 10.94
CA ALA A 6 4.07 -4.41 11.82
C ALA A 6 3.00 -3.43 11.32
N ALA A 7 3.38 -2.25 10.83
CA ALA A 7 2.47 -1.25 10.29
C ALA A 7 1.79 -1.75 9.00
N ASN A 8 2.55 -2.36 8.08
CA ASN A 8 2.00 -2.94 6.86
C ASN A 8 1.01 -4.08 7.17
N ASN A 9 1.41 -4.98 8.06
CA ASN A 9 0.59 -6.12 8.45
C ASN A 9 -0.68 -5.70 9.22
N ALA A 10 -0.58 -4.69 10.08
CA ALA A 10 -1.74 -4.09 10.75
C ALA A 10 -2.68 -3.38 9.76
N SER A 11 -2.14 -2.70 8.75
CA SER A 11 -2.94 -2.07 7.69
C SER A 11 -3.73 -3.11 6.88
N ALA A 12 -3.06 -4.20 6.46
CA ALA A 12 -3.70 -5.28 5.72
C ALA A 12 -4.87 -5.90 6.51
N ALA A 13 -4.66 -6.24 7.78
CA ALA A 13 -5.71 -6.76 8.65
C ALA A 13 -6.83 -5.73 8.92
N GLY A 14 -6.47 -4.45 9.09
CA GLY A 14 -7.40 -3.35 9.35
C GLY A 14 -8.36 -3.08 8.20
N THR A 15 -7.97 -3.33 6.95
CA THR A 15 -8.86 -3.16 5.78
C THR A 15 -9.96 -4.21 5.68
N LEU A 16 -9.80 -5.37 6.33
CA LEU A 16 -10.79 -6.45 6.31
C LEU A 16 -11.96 -6.21 7.28
N VAL A 17 -11.73 -5.46 8.37
CA VAL A 17 -12.78 -5.23 9.38
C VAL A 17 -13.99 -4.49 8.79
N PRO A 18 -13.85 -3.34 8.11
CA PRO A 18 -14.99 -2.65 7.49
C PRO A 18 -15.65 -3.47 6.38
N LEU A 19 -14.85 -4.24 5.64
CA LEU A 19 -15.35 -5.13 4.59
C LEU A 19 -16.27 -6.21 5.16
N LEU A 20 -15.84 -6.92 6.21
CA LEU A 20 -16.59 -8.03 6.78
C LEU A 20 -17.78 -7.56 7.60
N THR A 21 -17.63 -6.45 8.34
CA THR A 21 -18.67 -5.96 9.26
C THR A 21 -19.72 -5.08 8.59
N LEU A 22 -19.35 -4.28 7.60
CA LEU A 22 -20.27 -3.34 6.93
C LEU A 22 -20.51 -3.68 5.46
N GLY A 23 -19.76 -4.62 4.89
CA GLY A 23 -19.83 -4.89 3.45
C GLY A 23 -19.26 -3.76 2.58
N LEU A 24 -18.50 -2.83 3.18
CA LEU A 24 -17.97 -1.65 2.50
C LEU A 24 -16.48 -1.82 2.24
N PRO A 25 -16.03 -1.92 0.96
CA PRO A 25 -14.63 -2.03 0.65
C PRO A 25 -13.94 -0.69 0.86
N THR A 26 -12.89 -0.65 1.69
CA THR A 26 -12.08 0.55 1.97
C THR A 26 -10.78 0.61 1.16
N SER A 27 -10.46 -0.46 0.43
CA SER A 27 -9.30 -0.56 -0.46
C SER A 27 -9.63 -1.34 -1.74
N ALA A 28 -8.78 -1.22 -2.77
CA ALA A 28 -8.94 -1.96 -4.02
C ALA A 28 -8.85 -3.48 -3.82
N THR A 29 -7.94 -3.94 -2.95
CA THR A 29 -7.82 -5.35 -2.57
C THR A 29 -9.06 -5.86 -1.84
N ALA A 30 -9.63 -5.06 -0.94
CA ALA A 30 -10.89 -5.39 -0.26
C ALA A 30 -12.08 -5.46 -1.24
N ALA A 31 -12.11 -4.62 -2.28
CA ALA A 31 -13.13 -4.67 -3.32
C ALA A 31 -13.06 -5.97 -4.14
N ILE A 32 -11.85 -6.44 -4.47
CA ILE A 32 -11.65 -7.73 -5.14
C ILE A 32 -12.11 -8.89 -4.24
N MET A 33 -11.79 -8.84 -2.94
CA MET A 33 -12.30 -9.85 -1.99
C MET A 33 -13.83 -9.82 -1.87
N LEU A 34 -14.45 -8.64 -1.87
CA LEU A 34 -15.91 -8.51 -1.89
C LEU A 34 -16.53 -9.17 -3.12
N ALA A 35 -15.95 -8.94 -4.30
CA ALA A 35 -16.37 -9.59 -5.53
C ALA A 35 -16.21 -11.12 -5.44
N GLY A 36 -15.13 -11.60 -4.83
CA GLY A 36 -14.92 -13.02 -4.54
C GLY A 36 -16.00 -13.59 -3.62
N PHE A 37 -16.32 -12.93 -2.50
CA PHE A 37 -17.41 -13.36 -1.62
C PHE A 37 -18.75 -13.41 -2.36
N GLN A 38 -19.06 -12.39 -3.16
CA GLN A 38 -20.27 -12.35 -3.98
C GLN A 38 -20.32 -13.49 -5.01
N GLN A 39 -19.18 -13.87 -5.59
CA GLN A 39 -19.09 -15.01 -6.53
C GLN A 39 -19.48 -16.34 -5.85
N PHE A 40 -19.20 -16.48 -4.55
CA PHE A 40 -19.61 -17.64 -3.74
C PHE A 40 -20.99 -17.46 -3.08
N GLY A 41 -21.76 -16.43 -3.45
CA GLY A 41 -23.08 -16.16 -2.88
C GLY A 41 -23.05 -15.67 -1.43
N LEU A 42 -21.88 -15.24 -0.93
CA LEU A 42 -21.71 -14.70 0.41
C LEU A 42 -21.85 -13.18 0.34
N GLN A 43 -22.71 -12.61 1.18
CA GLN A 43 -22.91 -11.16 1.26
C GLN A 43 -22.25 -10.59 2.52
N PRO A 44 -21.10 -9.90 2.40
CA PRO A 44 -20.39 -9.35 3.54
C PRO A 44 -21.24 -8.30 4.28
N GLY A 45 -21.11 -8.25 5.61
CA GLY A 45 -21.93 -7.43 6.50
C GLY A 45 -22.28 -8.15 7.80
N PRO A 46 -23.06 -7.53 8.70
CA PRO A 46 -23.39 -8.09 10.01
C PRO A 46 -24.15 -9.43 9.87
N LEU A 47 -24.90 -9.57 8.79
CA LEU A 47 -25.68 -10.76 8.47
C LEU A 47 -24.79 -11.98 8.17
N LEU A 48 -23.56 -11.78 7.69
CA LEU A 48 -22.62 -12.87 7.39
C LEU A 48 -22.17 -13.55 8.70
N PHE A 49 -21.99 -12.79 9.77
CA PHE A 49 -21.69 -13.32 11.11
C PHE A 49 -22.83 -14.17 11.67
N ALA A 50 -24.09 -13.86 11.32
CA ALA A 50 -25.25 -14.60 11.78
C ALA A 50 -25.53 -15.86 10.92
N THR A 51 -25.41 -15.74 9.60
CA THR A 51 -25.73 -16.82 8.66
C THR A 51 -24.59 -17.80 8.44
N ASN A 52 -23.34 -17.35 8.52
CA ASN A 52 -22.14 -18.15 8.24
C ASN A 52 -21.04 -17.95 9.30
N PRO A 53 -21.33 -18.18 10.61
CA PRO A 53 -20.38 -17.93 11.70
C PRO A 53 -19.10 -18.76 11.58
N THR A 54 -19.20 -20.02 11.13
CA THR A 54 -18.03 -20.90 10.95
C THR A 54 -17.05 -20.35 9.92
N LEU A 55 -17.55 -19.72 8.85
CA LEU A 55 -16.72 -19.13 7.80
C LEU A 55 -15.98 -17.89 8.33
N VAL A 56 -16.67 -17.04 9.09
CA VAL A 56 -16.07 -15.82 9.66
C VAL A 56 -15.03 -16.16 10.71
N TRP A 57 -15.36 -17.04 11.66
CA TRP A 57 -14.41 -17.48 12.67
C TRP A 57 -13.25 -18.28 12.06
N GLY A 58 -13.51 -19.06 11.01
CA GLY A 58 -12.48 -19.74 10.22
C GLY A 58 -11.54 -18.76 9.52
N LEU A 59 -12.06 -17.66 8.97
CA LEU A 59 -11.26 -16.60 8.35
C LEU A 59 -10.43 -15.83 9.38
N ILE A 60 -11.01 -15.49 10.54
CA ILE A 60 -10.27 -14.83 11.63
C ILE A 60 -9.17 -15.76 12.16
N ALA A 61 -9.49 -17.04 12.37
CA ALA A 61 -8.52 -18.04 12.81
C ALA A 61 -7.41 -18.26 11.76
N SER A 62 -7.75 -18.32 10.47
CA SER A 62 -6.77 -18.49 9.40
C SER A 62 -5.87 -17.26 9.28
N LEU A 63 -6.38 -16.05 9.51
CA LEU A 63 -5.55 -14.84 9.56
C LEU A 63 -4.51 -14.93 10.69
N LEU A 64 -4.91 -15.42 11.87
CA LEU A 64 -4.02 -15.57 13.01
C LEU A 64 -2.97 -16.67 12.76
N ILE A 65 -3.39 -17.80 12.21
CA ILE A 65 -2.49 -18.91 11.82
C ILE A 65 -1.54 -18.48 10.70
N ALA A 66 -2.03 -17.76 9.68
CA ALA A 66 -1.22 -17.26 8.58
C ALA A 66 -0.15 -16.30 9.07
N ASN A 67 -0.48 -15.43 10.04
CA ASN A 67 0.49 -14.54 10.68
C ASN A 67 1.57 -15.32 11.46
N ALA A 68 1.17 -16.34 12.22
CA ALA A 68 2.12 -17.21 12.90
C ALA A 68 3.02 -17.95 11.91
N MET A 69 2.44 -18.49 10.82
CA MET A 69 3.17 -19.14 9.74
C MET A 69 4.10 -18.17 9.01
N LEU A 70 3.69 -16.92 8.81
CA LEU A 70 4.53 -15.89 8.21
C LEU A 70 5.79 -15.68 9.03
N LEU A 71 5.68 -15.67 10.37
CA LEU A 71 6.83 -15.58 11.27
C LEU A 71 7.71 -16.84 11.18
N VAL A 72 7.11 -18.03 11.23
CA VAL A 72 7.82 -19.32 11.11
C VAL A 72 8.56 -19.43 9.79
N LEU A 73 8.03 -18.90 8.69
CA LEU A 73 8.69 -18.87 7.39
C LEU A 73 9.73 -17.75 7.31
N ASN A 74 9.42 -16.52 7.72
CA ASN A 74 10.35 -15.40 7.55
C ASN A 74 11.60 -15.51 8.44
N LEU A 75 11.47 -16.01 9.66
CA LEU A 75 12.59 -16.08 10.61
C LEU A 75 13.77 -16.94 10.11
N PRO A 76 13.58 -18.17 9.58
CA PRO A 76 14.66 -18.95 8.99
C PRO A 76 15.12 -18.41 7.62
N LEU A 77 14.21 -17.85 6.82
CA LEU A 77 14.54 -17.30 5.51
C LEU A 77 15.32 -15.96 5.59
N ILE A 78 15.34 -15.29 6.74
CA ILE A 78 16.09 -14.04 6.93
C ILE A 78 17.57 -14.18 6.58
N GLY A 79 18.18 -15.34 6.88
CA GLY A 79 19.56 -15.62 6.51
C GLY A 79 19.79 -15.71 5.00
N LEU A 80 18.79 -16.16 4.24
CA LEU A 80 18.82 -16.16 2.78
C LEU A 80 18.66 -14.74 2.23
N TRP A 81 17.72 -13.96 2.78
CA TRP A 81 17.49 -12.57 2.37
C TRP A 81 18.73 -11.70 2.58
N VAL A 82 19.42 -11.86 3.71
CA VAL A 82 20.68 -11.14 3.98
C VAL A 82 21.79 -11.55 3.01
N LYS A 83 21.89 -12.84 2.65
CA LYS A 83 22.85 -13.30 1.63
C LYS A 83 22.52 -12.77 0.23
N LEU A 84 21.26 -12.51 -0.08
CA LEU A 84 20.88 -11.89 -1.34
C LEU A 84 21.47 -10.46 -1.47
N LEU A 85 21.57 -9.73 -0.35
CA LEU A 85 22.13 -8.37 -0.32
C LEU A 85 23.64 -8.34 -0.55
N THR A 86 24.36 -9.46 -0.37
CA THR A 86 25.81 -9.52 -0.65
C THR A 86 26.12 -9.76 -2.12
N ILE A 87 25.13 -10.08 -2.94
CA ILE A 87 25.29 -10.25 -4.39
C ILE A 87 25.62 -8.89 -5.02
N PRO A 88 26.64 -8.80 -5.90
CA PRO A 88 26.99 -7.54 -6.55
C PRO A 88 25.79 -6.94 -7.28
N LYS A 89 25.57 -5.64 -7.08
CA LYS A 89 24.40 -4.87 -7.59
C LYS A 89 24.03 -5.15 -9.06
N PRO A 90 24.96 -5.28 -10.02
CA PRO A 90 24.62 -5.54 -11.42
C PRO A 90 23.85 -6.87 -11.62
N TRP A 91 24.24 -7.93 -10.92
CA TRP A 91 23.60 -9.24 -11.00
C TRP A 91 22.22 -9.24 -10.35
N LEU A 92 22.08 -8.51 -9.23
CA LEU A 92 20.80 -8.36 -8.55
C LEU A 92 19.79 -7.61 -9.44
N TYR A 93 20.21 -6.52 -10.09
CA TYR A 93 19.34 -5.80 -11.03
C TYR A 93 19.00 -6.62 -12.28
N ALA A 94 19.94 -7.38 -12.82
CA ALA A 94 19.65 -8.30 -13.94
C ALA A 94 18.61 -9.35 -13.55
N GLY A 95 18.73 -9.95 -12.36
CA GLY A 95 17.75 -10.89 -11.82
C GLY A 95 16.37 -10.27 -11.63
N ILE A 96 16.30 -9.08 -11.02
CA ILE A 96 15.04 -8.33 -10.86
C ILE A 96 14.40 -8.05 -12.22
N LEU A 97 15.16 -7.57 -13.19
CA LEU A 97 14.66 -7.24 -14.52
C LEU A 97 14.12 -8.50 -15.23
N LEU A 98 14.82 -9.62 -15.10
CA LEU A 98 14.42 -10.90 -15.65
C LEU A 98 13.10 -11.39 -15.03
N PHE A 99 13.00 -11.41 -13.70
CA PHE A 99 11.77 -11.82 -13.01
C PHE A 99 10.62 -10.85 -13.26
N ALA A 100 10.88 -9.55 -13.34
CA ALA A 100 9.85 -8.56 -13.67
C ALA A 100 9.32 -8.79 -15.09
N THR A 101 10.20 -9.01 -16.06
CA THR A 101 9.81 -9.28 -17.45
C THR A 101 9.04 -10.60 -17.57
N LEU A 102 9.52 -11.66 -16.93
CA LEU A 102 8.82 -12.95 -16.88
C LEU A 102 7.46 -12.84 -16.17
N GLY A 103 7.39 -12.05 -15.10
CA GLY A 103 6.15 -11.78 -14.36
C GLY A 103 5.12 -11.06 -15.22
N THR A 104 5.53 -10.03 -15.97
CA THR A 104 4.65 -9.32 -16.89
C THR A 104 4.13 -10.26 -17.98
N ILE A 105 5.02 -10.99 -18.67
CA ILE A 105 4.62 -11.94 -19.71
C ILE A 105 3.72 -13.06 -19.15
N GLY A 106 4.03 -13.55 -17.95
CA GLY A 106 3.31 -14.65 -17.30
C GLY A 106 1.94 -14.26 -16.76
N ALA A 107 1.77 -13.00 -16.33
CA ALA A 107 0.48 -12.48 -15.88
C ALA A 107 -0.44 -12.17 -17.07
N ASN A 108 0.05 -11.39 -18.03
CA ASN A 108 -0.66 -11.10 -19.27
C ASN A 108 0.37 -10.93 -20.41
N PRO A 109 0.33 -11.75 -21.47
CA PRO A 109 1.21 -11.59 -22.62
C PRO A 109 0.78 -10.36 -23.45
N SER A 110 1.09 -9.17 -22.94
CA SER A 110 0.77 -7.88 -23.51
C SER A 110 2.05 -7.11 -23.85
N SER A 111 2.23 -6.78 -25.13
CA SER A 111 3.36 -5.98 -25.60
C SER A 111 3.35 -4.57 -25.03
N VAL A 112 2.17 -4.04 -24.70
CA VAL A 112 2.00 -2.72 -24.07
C VAL A 112 2.52 -2.74 -22.63
N GLU A 113 2.19 -3.76 -21.85
CA GLU A 113 2.68 -3.89 -20.47
C GLU A 113 4.20 -4.09 -20.43
N LEU A 114 4.74 -4.85 -21.37
CA LEU A 114 6.18 -5.05 -21.52
C LEU A 114 6.89 -3.74 -21.94
N GLY A 115 6.28 -2.97 -22.84
CA GLY A 115 6.74 -1.63 -23.21
C GLY A 115 6.72 -0.65 -22.03
N MET A 116 5.65 -0.67 -21.21
CA MET A 116 5.56 0.13 -19.98
C MET A 116 6.62 -0.28 -18.96
N LEU A 117 6.87 -1.58 -18.77
CA LEU A 117 7.93 -2.07 -17.88
C LEU A 117 9.30 -1.51 -18.28
N LEU A 118 9.64 -1.56 -19.57
CA LEU A 118 10.90 -0.98 -20.07
C LEU A 118 10.92 0.54 -19.92
N GLY A 119 9.81 1.23 -20.25
CA GLY A 119 9.69 2.68 -20.12
C GLY A 119 9.88 3.17 -18.69
N PHE A 120 9.21 2.54 -17.72
CA PHE A 120 9.39 2.85 -16.30
C PHE A 120 10.77 2.44 -15.77
N GLY A 121 11.35 1.36 -16.29
CA GLY A 121 12.73 0.96 -15.97
C GLY A 121 13.76 2.03 -16.36
N VAL A 122 13.64 2.56 -17.58
CA VAL A 122 14.49 3.67 -18.07
C VAL A 122 14.23 4.95 -17.27
N LEU A 123 12.96 5.29 -17.01
CA LEU A 123 12.61 6.46 -16.23
C LEU A 123 13.18 6.39 -14.79
N GLY A 124 13.11 5.22 -14.16
CA GLY A 124 13.74 4.98 -12.85
C GLY A 124 15.27 5.11 -12.89
N TYR A 125 15.92 4.65 -13.96
CA TYR A 125 17.36 4.84 -14.16
C TYR A 125 17.73 6.32 -14.30
N VAL A 126 16.97 7.09 -15.09
CA VAL A 126 17.16 8.53 -15.26
C VAL A 126 16.95 9.27 -13.93
N MET A 127 15.91 8.93 -13.17
CA MET A 127 15.67 9.50 -11.84
C MET A 127 16.84 9.27 -10.89
N ARG A 128 17.44 8.07 -10.93
CA ARG A 128 18.63 7.75 -10.14
C ARG A 128 19.83 8.61 -10.53
N LEU A 129 20.00 8.88 -11.82
CA LEU A 129 21.12 9.69 -12.32
C LEU A 129 21.07 11.13 -11.81
N TYR A 130 19.86 11.70 -11.72
CA TYR A 130 19.64 13.06 -11.21
C TYR A 130 19.48 13.13 -9.67
N GLY A 131 19.66 12.02 -8.96
CA GLY A 131 19.57 11.98 -7.50
C GLY A 131 18.14 12.13 -6.94
N TYR A 132 17.11 11.90 -7.77
CA TYR A 132 15.74 11.92 -7.27
C TYR A 132 15.45 10.68 -6.40
N PRO A 133 14.75 10.85 -5.26
CA PRO A 133 14.39 9.73 -4.43
C PRO A 133 13.26 8.94 -5.10
N ILE A 134 13.59 7.79 -5.69
CA ILE A 134 12.66 6.95 -6.47
C ILE A 134 11.53 6.43 -5.57
N ALA A 135 11.83 6.03 -4.33
CA ALA A 135 10.84 5.43 -3.42
C ALA A 135 9.64 6.36 -3.14
N PRO A 136 9.81 7.63 -2.71
CA PRO A 136 8.70 8.58 -2.57
C PRO A 136 7.90 8.80 -3.86
N ILE A 137 8.55 8.82 -5.02
CA ILE A 137 7.89 9.05 -6.31
C ILE A 137 6.99 7.86 -6.66
N VAL A 138 7.49 6.63 -6.52
CA VAL A 138 6.72 5.41 -6.76
C VAL A 138 5.53 5.32 -5.80
N VAL A 139 5.76 5.62 -4.51
CA VAL A 139 4.68 5.67 -3.52
C VAL A 139 3.62 6.70 -3.90
N GLY A 140 4.02 7.90 -4.32
CA GLY A 140 3.09 8.93 -4.81
C GLY A 140 2.32 8.50 -6.06
N LEU A 141 2.99 7.82 -7.00
CA LEU A 141 2.36 7.30 -8.23
C LEU A 141 1.31 6.23 -7.93
N ILE A 142 1.56 5.37 -6.95
CA ILE A 142 0.61 4.32 -6.54
C ILE A 142 -0.54 4.91 -5.72
N LEU A 143 -0.22 5.77 -4.75
CA LEU A 143 -1.22 6.34 -3.83
C LEU A 143 -2.09 7.41 -4.48
N GLY A 144 -1.58 8.14 -5.48
CA GLY A 144 -2.31 9.23 -6.16
C GLY A 144 -3.65 8.76 -6.74
N PRO A 145 -3.67 7.76 -7.64
CA PRO A 145 -4.90 7.20 -8.20
C PRO A 145 -5.85 6.64 -7.13
N MET A 146 -5.31 6.00 -6.09
CA MET A 146 -6.11 5.49 -4.99
C MET A 146 -6.78 6.63 -4.20
N ALA A 147 -6.04 7.70 -3.90
CA ALA A 147 -6.55 8.88 -3.22
C ALA A 147 -7.62 9.59 -4.07
N GLU A 148 -7.39 9.74 -5.37
CA GLU A 148 -8.37 10.32 -6.29
C GLU A 148 -9.65 9.46 -6.36
N GLN A 149 -9.53 8.14 -6.43
CA GLN A 149 -10.67 7.24 -6.46
C GLN A 149 -11.52 7.36 -5.18
N GLN A 150 -10.89 7.43 -4.00
CA GLN A 150 -11.62 7.61 -2.74
C GLN A 150 -12.24 9.00 -2.64
N LEU A 151 -11.57 10.05 -3.11
CA LEU A 151 -12.13 11.40 -3.19
C LEU A 151 -13.37 11.43 -4.10
N ARG A 152 -13.27 10.84 -5.30
CA ARG A 152 -14.41 10.72 -6.24
C ARG A 152 -15.56 9.94 -5.62
N ARG A 153 -15.27 8.86 -4.89
CA ARG A 153 -16.29 8.08 -4.20
C ARG A 153 -16.97 8.89 -3.09
N ALA A 154 -16.21 9.62 -2.28
CA ALA A 154 -16.75 10.48 -1.23
C ALA A 154 -17.66 11.58 -1.82
N LEU A 155 -17.23 12.24 -2.89
CA LEU A 155 -18.02 13.27 -3.58
C LEU A 155 -19.25 12.69 -4.28
N SER A 156 -19.15 11.47 -4.82
CA SER A 156 -20.32 10.78 -5.39
C SER A 156 -21.37 10.47 -4.32
N ILE A 157 -20.96 10.12 -3.10
CA ILE A 157 -21.86 9.88 -1.97
C ILE A 157 -22.50 11.20 -1.50
N SER A 158 -21.74 12.30 -1.50
CA SER A 158 -22.24 13.64 -1.13
C SER A 158 -22.96 14.39 -2.24
N GLN A 159 -23.22 13.74 -3.39
CA GLN A 159 -23.84 14.36 -4.57
C GLN A 159 -23.09 15.60 -5.08
N GLY A 160 -21.76 15.64 -4.92
CA GLY A 160 -20.90 16.73 -5.37
C GLY A 160 -20.65 17.83 -4.33
N ASP A 161 -21.18 17.71 -3.12
CA ASP A 161 -20.92 18.68 -2.05
C ASP A 161 -19.54 18.44 -1.41
N TRP A 162 -18.63 19.39 -1.58
CA TRP A 162 -17.27 19.38 -1.02
C TRP A 162 -17.24 19.63 0.49
N SER A 163 -18.28 20.26 1.04
CA SER A 163 -18.38 20.51 2.49
C SER A 163 -18.50 19.21 3.30
N TYR A 164 -18.95 18.13 2.65
CA TYR A 164 -19.05 16.79 3.22
C TYR A 164 -17.70 16.25 3.75
N LEU A 165 -16.59 16.63 3.11
CA LEU A 165 -15.24 16.22 3.53
C LEU A 165 -14.86 16.76 4.92
N LEU A 166 -15.45 17.88 5.33
CA LEU A 166 -15.19 18.54 6.62
C LEU A 166 -16.32 18.33 7.63
N HIS A 167 -17.41 17.68 7.23
CA HIS A 167 -18.60 17.51 8.05
C HIS A 167 -18.40 16.46 9.17
N SER A 168 -17.53 15.47 8.93
CA SER A 168 -17.12 14.53 9.98
C SER A 168 -15.97 15.11 10.78
N PRO A 169 -16.07 15.21 12.12
CA PRO A 169 -15.00 15.74 12.97
C PRO A 169 -13.72 14.88 12.86
N ILE A 170 -13.84 13.60 12.53
CA ILE A 170 -12.69 12.70 12.30
C ILE A 170 -12.03 13.01 10.95
N ALA A 171 -12.82 13.23 9.89
CA ALA A 171 -12.28 13.57 8.58
C ALA A 171 -11.59 14.94 8.60
N ALA A 172 -12.20 15.93 9.26
CA ALA A 172 -11.64 17.27 9.41
C ALA A 172 -10.31 17.26 10.18
N THR A 173 -10.22 16.49 11.27
CA THR A 173 -8.97 16.37 12.05
C THR A 173 -7.88 15.66 11.27
N LEU A 174 -8.19 14.57 10.56
CA LEU A 174 -7.22 13.85 9.72
C LEU A 174 -6.73 14.69 8.53
N LEU A 175 -7.63 15.39 7.82
CA LEU A 175 -7.26 16.30 6.74
C LEU A 175 -6.45 17.49 7.24
N GLY A 176 -6.79 18.03 8.41
CA GLY A 176 -6.01 19.08 9.07
C GLY A 176 -4.60 18.63 9.43
N LEU A 177 -4.45 17.43 10.02
CA LEU A 177 -3.15 16.84 10.31
C LEU A 177 -2.33 16.57 9.04
N ALA A 178 -2.96 16.05 7.98
CA ALA A 178 -2.31 15.85 6.69
C ALA A 178 -1.83 17.17 6.07
N ALA A 179 -2.65 18.22 6.13
CA ALA A 179 -2.29 19.55 5.66
C ALA A 179 -1.12 20.13 6.48
N LEU A 180 -1.14 19.98 7.81
CA LEU A 180 -0.01 20.39 8.66
C LEU A 180 1.26 19.61 8.33
N ALA A 181 1.18 18.29 8.17
CA ALA A 181 2.31 17.43 7.81
C ALA A 181 2.93 17.80 6.45
N LEU A 182 2.14 18.34 5.51
CA LEU A 182 2.62 18.84 4.22
C LEU A 182 3.20 20.26 4.32
N ILE A 183 2.49 21.16 5.00
CA ILE A 183 2.77 22.61 5.01
C ILE A 183 3.92 22.95 5.97
N VAL A 184 3.98 22.32 7.14
CA VAL A 184 5.01 22.57 8.16
C VAL A 184 6.43 22.34 7.61
N PRO A 185 6.77 21.19 7.01
CA PRO A 185 8.11 20.99 6.45
C PRO A 185 8.38 21.92 5.26
N LEU A 186 7.37 22.26 4.44
CA LEU A 186 7.52 23.19 3.33
C LEU A 186 7.89 24.61 3.81
N ILE A 187 7.20 25.11 4.84
CA ILE A 187 7.47 26.42 5.46
C ILE A 187 8.83 26.42 6.18
N LEU A 188 9.17 25.36 6.91
CA LEU A 188 10.46 25.24 7.60
C LEU A 188 11.64 25.20 6.62
N ARG A 189 11.46 24.51 5.48
CA ARG A 189 12.45 24.46 4.38
C ARG A 189 12.57 25.81 3.67
N ALA A 190 11.47 26.52 3.45
CA ALA A 190 11.47 27.90 2.91
C ALA A 190 12.09 28.93 3.88
N ARG A 191 12.04 28.68 5.18
CA ARG A 191 12.66 29.52 6.23
C ARG A 191 14.14 29.18 6.54
N GLY A 192 14.78 28.34 5.72
CA GLY A 192 16.22 28.05 5.85
C GLY A 192 16.58 27.05 6.96
N LYS A 193 15.61 26.39 7.60
CA LYS A 193 15.84 25.30 8.58
C LYS A 193 15.81 23.91 7.94
N GLY A 194 16.04 23.83 6.63
CA GLY A 194 16.01 22.58 5.87
C GLY A 194 17.08 21.57 6.29
N GLU A 195 18.24 22.03 6.78
CA GLU A 195 19.34 21.17 7.24
C GLU A 195 18.98 20.39 8.51
N VAL A 196 18.17 20.95 9.42
CA VAL A 196 17.75 20.27 10.66
C VAL A 196 16.79 19.11 10.36
N LEU A 197 15.95 19.25 9.34
CA LEU A 197 15.04 18.18 8.90
C LEU A 197 15.78 17.10 8.08
N ALA A 198 16.82 17.47 7.33
CA ALA A 198 17.66 16.51 6.61
C ALA A 198 18.53 15.67 7.56
N GLN A 199 19.03 16.26 8.65
CA GLN A 199 19.75 15.53 9.70
C GLN A 199 18.83 14.56 10.45
N LEU A 200 17.58 14.95 10.76
CA LEU A 200 16.62 14.05 11.40
C LEU A 200 16.18 12.88 10.49
N ALA A 201 16.13 13.07 9.18
CA ALA A 201 15.79 12.01 8.22
C ALA A 201 16.97 11.12 7.84
N GLY A 202 18.22 11.56 8.08
CA GLY A 202 19.45 10.80 7.78
C GLY A 202 19.97 9.97 8.95
N ASP A 203 19.47 10.18 10.17
CA ASP A 203 19.90 9.47 11.39
C ASP A 203 19.12 8.15 11.64
N GLU A 204 18.25 7.73 10.71
CA GLU A 204 17.45 6.49 10.82
C GLU A 204 18.01 5.29 10.02
N ASP A 205 19.25 5.37 9.50
CA ASP A 205 19.94 4.21 8.89
C ASP A 205 20.51 3.22 9.94
#